data_AF-A0A8J4CT65-F1
#
_entry.id   AF-A0A8J4CT65-F1
#
_cell.length_a   1.000
_cell.length_b   1.000
_cell.length_c   1.000
_cell.angle_alpha   90.00
_cell.angle_beta   90.00
_cell.angle_gamma   90.00
#
_symmetry.space_group_name_H-M   'P 1'
#
loop_
_entity.id
_entity.type
_entity.pdbx_description
1 polymer ?
#
loop_
_entity_poly.entity_id
_entity_poly.type
_entity_poly.pdbx_seq_one_letter_code
_entity_poly.pdbx_strand_id
1 'polypeptide(L)'
;MVEILQRTPRSAMRVSLHAGSRSRNPLLVSADAARHGLATRNNDLDSVVNLSPTRRELLGLSVPLLALVGGAAPVGLVVGTPPARAVSGPVMPSAEVQAAVKKALSRAIPKAKTAVALRLVFHDAGTYSAVYGDGGLNASIQYELDRPENFGLKRGWRLVEQVRGDLRGTPAEGLVTDADLVALVGAFAVRLCGGPDIPLRVGRPVATSPDPPGRMPGENFSAEQLKANFAEKGFSAQEMVALSGAHTLGSKGFGDPTRFDNEYYLALLRRPWNNPNDSMASMIGLPSDHVLPDDPECLPYIQRYAEDQDAFFADFSKAYIKLTSLGVPGWAA
;
A
#
# COMPACT_ATOMS: atom_id res chain seq x y z
N MET A 1 9.81 55.70 -8.49
CA MET A 1 10.39 56.97 -8.97
C MET A 1 11.91 56.82 -8.89
N VAL A 2 12.58 56.62 -10.04
CA VAL A 2 14.06 56.67 -10.24
C VAL A 2 14.86 55.62 -9.39
N GLU A 3 15.84 54.85 -9.89
CA GLU A 3 16.78 55.08 -11.00
C GLU A 3 17.09 53.81 -11.82
N ILE A 4 17.64 54.02 -13.02
CA ILE A 4 18.05 52.98 -13.98
C ILE A 4 19.58 52.93 -14.02
N LEU A 5 20.19 51.74 -14.11
CA LEU A 5 21.52 51.61 -14.70
C LEU A 5 21.69 50.28 -15.46
N GLN A 6 21.78 50.37 -16.78
CA GLN A 6 22.19 49.29 -17.69
C GLN A 6 23.66 49.49 -18.13
N ARG A 7 24.39 48.39 -18.35
CA ARG A 7 25.46 48.18 -19.37
C ARG A 7 26.21 46.86 -19.10
N THR A 8 25.88 45.74 -19.76
CA THR A 8 26.38 45.22 -21.07
C THR A 8 27.57 44.22 -20.96
N PRO A 9 27.71 43.23 -21.88
CA PRO A 9 28.41 41.97 -21.59
C PRO A 9 29.76 41.73 -22.32
N ARG A 10 30.50 40.71 -21.88
CA ARG A 10 31.65 40.03 -22.51
C ARG A 10 31.67 38.58 -22.00
N SER A 11 32.11 37.54 -22.72
CA SER A 11 32.43 37.37 -24.14
C SER A 11 32.27 35.88 -24.48
N ALA A 12 31.97 35.53 -25.73
CA ALA A 12 31.86 34.14 -26.17
C ALA A 12 33.24 33.44 -26.24
N MET A 13 33.26 32.12 -26.01
CA MET A 13 34.40 31.25 -26.33
C MET A 13 33.93 30.14 -27.28
N ARG A 14 34.44 30.16 -28.51
CA ARG A 14 34.27 29.09 -29.50
C ARG A 14 35.09 27.87 -29.07
N VAL A 15 34.56 26.68 -29.34
CA VAL A 15 35.37 25.49 -29.62
C VAL A 15 34.96 24.97 -31.00
N SER A 16 35.93 24.84 -31.89
CA SER A 16 35.69 24.43 -33.28
C SER A 16 35.66 22.91 -33.44
N LEU A 17 34.88 22.47 -34.42
CA LEU A 17 34.92 21.12 -34.99
C LEU A 17 36.31 20.76 -35.52
N HIS A 18 36.66 19.48 -35.49
CA HIS A 18 37.55 18.85 -36.46
C HIS A 18 36.96 17.51 -36.91
N ALA A 19 36.89 17.31 -38.22
CA ALA A 19 36.38 16.09 -38.83
C ALA A 19 37.53 15.10 -39.13
N GLY A 20 37.26 13.81 -38.99
CA GLY A 20 38.19 12.73 -39.34
C GLY A 20 37.43 11.53 -39.90
N SER A 21 37.38 11.43 -41.23
CA SER A 21 36.70 10.34 -41.93
C SER A 21 37.48 9.02 -41.90
N ARG A 22 36.79 7.86 -41.85
CA ARG A 22 37.00 6.75 -42.82
C ARG A 22 35.98 5.61 -42.69
N SER A 23 35.25 5.43 -43.78
CA SER A 23 34.61 4.19 -44.29
C SER A 23 35.12 2.84 -43.75
N ARG A 24 34.19 1.95 -43.36
CA ARG A 24 33.86 0.71 -44.09
C ARG A 24 32.61 -0.02 -43.54
N ASN A 25 31.80 -0.55 -44.44
CA ASN A 25 30.66 -1.46 -44.24
C ASN A 25 30.98 -2.78 -45.00
N PRO A 26 30.18 -3.86 -44.98
CA PRO A 26 29.56 -4.59 -43.86
C PRO A 26 29.86 -6.12 -43.93
N LEU A 27 29.41 -6.91 -42.94
CA LEU A 27 29.14 -8.36 -43.08
C LEU A 27 27.84 -8.66 -42.31
N LEU A 28 26.74 -9.08 -42.94
CA LEU A 28 26.42 -10.42 -43.48
C LEU A 28 26.29 -11.52 -42.41
N VAL A 29 25.05 -11.77 -41.94
CA VAL A 29 24.48 -13.11 -41.75
C VAL A 29 23.02 -13.06 -42.23
N SER A 30 22.58 -14.11 -42.93
CA SER A 30 21.26 -14.22 -43.58
C SER A 30 20.21 -14.87 -42.67
N ALA A 31 18.94 -14.71 -43.04
CA ALA A 31 17.82 -15.48 -42.50
C ALA A 31 17.75 -16.89 -43.12
N ASP A 32 17.15 -17.82 -42.36
CA ASP A 32 16.15 -18.83 -42.77
C ASP A 32 15.79 -19.67 -41.52
N ALA A 33 14.69 -20.41 -41.37
CA ALA A 33 13.30 -20.39 -41.83
C ALA A 33 12.74 -21.82 -41.58
N ALA A 34 11.51 -21.95 -41.06
CA ALA A 34 10.64 -23.14 -41.21
C ALA A 34 11.12 -24.50 -40.57
N ARG A 35 10.29 -25.53 -40.31
CA ARG A 35 8.80 -25.71 -40.18
C ARG A 35 8.52 -27.13 -39.60
N HIS A 36 7.36 -27.30 -38.96
CA HIS A 36 6.64 -28.58 -38.70
C HIS A 36 7.34 -29.62 -37.76
N GLY A 37 6.62 -30.53 -37.09
CA GLY A 37 5.19 -30.86 -37.19
C GLY A 37 4.61 -31.59 -35.96
N LEU A 38 3.36 -32.05 -36.12
CA LEU A 38 2.48 -32.66 -35.10
C LEU A 38 2.75 -34.16 -34.82
N ALA A 39 2.02 -34.69 -33.81
CA ALA A 39 1.68 -36.11 -33.57
C ALA A 39 2.72 -36.97 -32.81
N THR A 40 2.39 -37.98 -31.97
CA THR A 40 1.11 -38.46 -31.38
C THR A 40 1.35 -39.43 -30.19
N ARG A 41 0.41 -39.49 -29.24
CA ARG A 41 -0.06 -40.66 -28.44
C ARG A 41 0.91 -41.73 -27.84
N ASN A 42 0.84 -41.81 -26.50
CA ASN A 42 0.50 -42.96 -25.63
C ASN A 42 1.33 -44.28 -25.58
N ASN A 43 1.15 -44.95 -24.42
CA ASN A 43 1.64 -46.27 -23.97
C ASN A 43 3.15 -46.28 -23.59
N ASP A 44 3.68 -46.96 -22.55
CA ASP A 44 3.18 -47.81 -21.44
C ASP A 44 4.35 -47.90 -20.38
N LEU A 45 4.27 -48.34 -19.11
CA LEU A 45 3.22 -48.86 -18.21
C LEU A 45 3.69 -48.74 -16.71
N ASP A 46 2.93 -49.33 -15.77
CA ASP A 46 3.34 -49.87 -14.44
C ASP A 46 4.12 -49.04 -13.40
N SER A 47 3.43 -48.65 -12.32
CA SER A 47 3.53 -49.40 -11.06
C SER A 47 2.40 -49.03 -10.06
N VAL A 48 1.71 -50.07 -9.57
CA VAL A 48 0.59 -49.98 -8.61
C VAL A 48 1.00 -50.59 -7.28
N VAL A 49 0.84 -49.88 -6.16
CA VAL A 49 0.46 -50.51 -4.87
C VAL A 49 -0.47 -49.59 -4.07
N ASN A 50 -1.34 -50.20 -3.26
CA ASN A 50 -2.62 -49.68 -2.78
C ASN A 50 -2.63 -48.81 -1.52
N LEU A 51 -3.80 -48.18 -1.31
CA LEU A 51 -4.21 -47.33 -0.20
C LEU A 51 -4.96 -48.07 0.93
N SER A 52 -4.79 -47.58 2.17
CA SER A 52 -5.85 -47.45 3.22
C SER A 52 -6.20 -48.68 4.12
N PRO A 53 -7.06 -48.57 5.17
CA PRO A 53 -6.58 -48.74 6.57
C PRO A 53 -7.55 -49.57 7.49
N THR A 54 -7.53 -49.29 8.81
CA THR A 54 -8.41 -49.74 9.96
C THR A 54 -7.79 -50.84 10.85
N ARG A 55 -7.88 -50.80 12.20
CA ARG A 55 -9.07 -50.71 13.08
C ARG A 55 -8.77 -50.20 14.51
N ARG A 56 -9.85 -49.84 15.24
CA ARG A 56 -9.93 -49.66 16.71
C ARG A 56 -9.58 -50.95 17.48
N GLU A 57 -9.06 -50.78 18.71
CA GLU A 57 -9.53 -51.51 19.91
C GLU A 57 -9.56 -50.59 21.14
N LEU A 58 -10.26 -51.02 22.20
CA LEU A 58 -10.70 -50.22 23.34
C LEU A 58 -10.86 -51.16 24.55
N LEU A 59 -10.23 -50.85 25.70
CA LEU A 59 -10.35 -51.42 27.07
C LEU A 59 -9.11 -50.89 27.86
N GLY A 60 -9.09 -50.66 29.17
CA GLY A 60 -10.12 -50.74 30.21
C GLY A 60 -9.49 -50.91 31.61
N LEU A 61 -9.68 -49.92 32.49
CA LEU A 61 -9.53 -49.97 33.97
C LEU A 61 -8.15 -50.24 34.62
N SER A 62 -7.67 -49.29 35.43
CA SER A 62 -7.50 -49.49 36.89
C SER A 62 -7.10 -48.18 37.61
N VAL A 63 -7.56 -48.03 38.85
CA VAL A 63 -7.25 -46.91 39.76
C VAL A 63 -6.57 -47.47 41.01
N PRO A 64 -5.57 -46.78 41.57
CA PRO A 64 -5.39 -46.82 43.02
C PRO A 64 -5.35 -45.43 43.67
N LEU A 65 -5.43 -45.46 45.01
CA LEU A 65 -5.92 -44.41 45.89
C LEU A 65 -4.79 -43.57 46.51
N LEU A 66 -5.01 -42.25 46.50
CA LEU A 66 -4.61 -41.21 47.48
C LEU A 66 -3.50 -41.51 48.52
N ALA A 67 -2.46 -40.67 48.51
CA ALA A 67 -1.61 -40.42 49.68
C ALA A 67 -1.52 -38.90 49.95
N LEU A 68 -1.93 -38.46 51.14
CA LEU A 68 -1.76 -37.06 51.58
C LEU A 68 -0.32 -36.81 52.00
N VAL A 69 0.28 -35.72 51.51
CA VAL A 69 1.35 -35.01 52.22
C VAL A 69 1.03 -33.53 52.19
N GLY A 70 0.82 -32.93 53.36
CA GLY A 70 0.54 -31.50 53.50
C GLY A 70 1.81 -30.68 53.37
N GLY A 71 1.81 -29.69 52.46
CA GLY A 71 2.85 -28.67 52.35
C GLY A 71 2.22 -27.29 52.23
N ALA A 72 2.35 -26.46 53.26
CA ALA A 72 1.91 -25.08 53.22
C ALA A 72 2.91 -24.25 52.38
N ALA A 73 2.51 -23.84 51.17
CA ALA A 73 3.27 -22.91 50.36
C ALA A 73 2.97 -21.45 50.78
N PRO A 74 3.96 -20.55 50.77
CA PRO A 74 3.75 -19.16 51.16
C PRO A 74 2.89 -18.41 50.13
N VAL A 75 2.01 -17.54 50.61
CA VAL A 75 1.20 -16.64 49.76
C VAL A 75 2.11 -15.56 49.17
N GLY A 76 2.69 -15.84 48.01
CA GLY A 76 3.34 -14.83 47.19
C GLY A 76 2.30 -13.86 46.64
N LEU A 77 2.48 -12.56 46.89
CA LEU A 77 1.64 -11.52 46.32
C LEU A 77 1.90 -11.44 44.80
N VAL A 78 1.10 -12.17 44.03
CA VAL A 78 1.09 -12.04 42.57
C VAL A 78 0.52 -10.66 42.24
N VAL A 79 1.42 -9.71 41.94
CA VAL A 79 1.04 -8.46 41.27
C VAL A 79 0.59 -8.87 39.87
N GLY A 80 -0.73 -9.07 39.73
CA GLY A 80 -1.32 -9.40 38.44
C GLY A 80 -1.01 -8.29 37.46
N THR A 81 -0.25 -8.60 36.41
CA THR A 81 -0.30 -7.83 35.17
C THR A 81 -1.78 -7.70 34.80
N PRO A 82 -2.31 -6.48 34.60
CA PRO A 82 -3.70 -6.35 34.16
C PRO A 82 -3.84 -7.15 32.87
N PRO A 83 -4.88 -7.99 32.73
CA PRO A 83 -5.07 -8.78 31.53
C PRO A 83 -5.06 -7.82 30.34
N ALA A 84 -4.24 -8.12 29.33
CA ALA A 84 -4.22 -7.36 28.09
C ALA A 84 -5.66 -7.31 27.58
N ARG A 85 -6.27 -6.13 27.69
CA ARG A 85 -7.71 -5.97 27.50
C ARG A 85 -7.95 -6.05 26.01
N ALA A 86 -8.18 -7.27 25.52
CA ALA A 86 -8.54 -7.53 24.14
C ALA A 86 -9.78 -6.69 23.81
N VAL A 87 -9.56 -5.58 23.10
CA VAL A 87 -10.61 -4.66 22.72
C VAL A 87 -11.42 -5.38 21.64
N SER A 88 -12.59 -5.87 22.03
CA SER A 88 -13.46 -6.65 21.16
C SER A 88 -14.09 -5.73 20.11
N GLY A 89 -13.44 -5.59 18.96
CA GLY A 89 -13.99 -4.98 17.76
C GLY A 89 -13.75 -3.47 17.61
N PRO A 90 -14.42 -2.86 16.61
CA PRO A 90 -14.13 -1.49 16.17
C PRO A 90 -14.50 -0.43 17.23
N VAL A 91 -13.50 0.25 17.81
CA VAL A 91 -13.71 1.30 18.81
C VAL A 91 -13.20 2.66 18.30
N MET A 92 -14.01 3.71 18.45
CA MET A 92 -13.51 5.08 18.32
C MET A 92 -12.68 5.41 19.59
N PRO A 93 -11.40 5.82 19.47
CA PRO A 93 -10.60 6.13 20.65
C PRO A 93 -11.19 7.31 21.44
N SER A 94 -10.95 7.35 22.76
CA SER A 94 -11.33 8.51 23.58
C SER A 94 -10.60 9.79 23.14
N ALA A 95 -11.12 10.96 23.52
CA ALA A 95 -10.49 12.24 23.18
C ALA A 95 -9.03 12.33 23.66
N GLU A 96 -8.70 11.73 24.82
CA GLU A 96 -7.33 11.66 25.36
C GLU A 96 -6.41 10.79 24.49
N VAL A 97 -6.89 9.62 24.05
CA VAL A 97 -6.16 8.74 23.13
C VAL A 97 -5.96 9.42 21.78
N GLN A 98 -7.00 10.04 21.23
CA GLN A 98 -6.91 10.82 19.99
C GLN A 98 -5.89 11.97 20.10
N ALA A 99 -5.85 12.67 21.23
CA ALA A 99 -4.89 13.75 21.48
C ALA A 99 -3.45 13.24 21.58
N ALA A 100 -3.22 12.12 22.28
CA ALA A 100 -1.90 11.47 22.36
C ALA A 100 -1.41 11.01 20.98
N VAL A 101 -2.27 10.32 20.22
CA VAL A 101 -2.02 9.87 18.84
C VAL A 101 -1.70 11.06 17.92
N LYS A 102 -2.53 12.11 17.92
CA LYS A 102 -2.31 13.32 17.11
C LYS A 102 -0.97 13.99 17.44
N LYS A 103 -0.59 14.04 18.72
CA LYS A 103 0.71 14.60 19.17
C LYS A 103 1.90 13.78 18.66
N ALA A 104 1.83 12.45 18.75
CA ALA A 104 2.87 11.55 18.23
C ALA A 104 3.01 11.63 16.70
N LEU A 105 1.88 11.57 15.97
CA LEU A 105 1.86 11.73 14.51
C LEU A 105 2.49 13.06 14.05
N SER A 106 2.13 14.16 14.73
CA SER A 106 2.67 15.50 14.44
C SER A 106 4.18 15.62 14.72
N ARG A 107 4.73 14.80 15.61
CA ARG A 107 6.17 14.74 15.91
C ARG A 107 6.93 13.86 14.91
N ALA A 108 6.32 12.78 14.43
CA ALA A 108 6.96 11.80 13.57
C ALA A 108 6.90 12.11 12.06
N ILE A 109 5.83 12.75 11.58
CA ILE A 109 5.52 12.85 10.14
C ILE A 109 5.68 14.29 9.63
N PRO A 110 6.84 14.65 9.04
CA PRO A 110 7.00 15.88 8.28
C PRO A 110 6.34 15.77 6.89
N LYS A 111 5.95 16.91 6.29
CA LYS A 111 5.36 16.98 4.93
C LYS A 111 6.15 16.18 3.88
N ALA A 112 7.48 16.22 3.90
CA ALA A 112 8.33 15.51 2.95
C ALA A 112 8.25 13.96 3.03
N LYS A 113 7.53 13.38 4.01
CA LYS A 113 7.33 11.94 4.16
C LYS A 113 5.86 11.50 4.02
N THR A 114 4.91 12.40 3.72
CA THR A 114 3.49 12.05 3.64
C THR A 114 3.18 11.06 2.52
N ALA A 115 3.78 11.23 1.34
CA ALA A 115 3.63 10.31 0.23
C ALA A 115 4.06 8.86 0.57
N VAL A 116 5.17 8.67 1.29
CA VAL A 116 5.62 7.32 1.70
C VAL A 116 4.81 6.76 2.86
N ALA A 117 4.25 7.61 3.74
CA ALA A 117 3.30 7.19 4.77
C ALA A 117 1.99 6.70 4.14
N LEU A 118 1.42 7.46 3.19
CA LEU A 118 0.19 7.10 2.50
C LEU A 118 0.37 5.83 1.64
N ARG A 119 1.50 5.70 0.93
CA ARG A 119 1.83 4.50 0.16
C ARG A 119 1.96 3.25 1.04
N LEU A 120 2.51 3.37 2.26
CA LEU A 120 2.61 2.24 3.19
C LEU A 120 1.24 1.62 3.47
N VAL A 121 0.19 2.45 3.61
CA VAL A 121 -1.17 1.99 3.91
C VAL A 121 -1.75 1.17 2.77
N PHE A 122 -1.59 1.63 1.52
CA PHE A 122 -2.06 0.88 0.35
C PHE A 122 -1.30 -0.43 0.17
N HIS A 123 0.00 -0.48 0.49
CA HIS A 123 0.81 -1.69 0.37
C HIS A 123 0.55 -2.73 1.47
N ASP A 124 0.09 -2.31 2.65
CA ASP A 124 -0.37 -3.23 3.71
C ASP A 124 -1.80 -3.72 3.37
N ALA A 125 -2.76 -2.81 3.16
CA ALA A 125 -4.15 -3.17 2.86
C ALA A 125 -4.34 -3.90 1.52
N GLY A 126 -3.49 -3.61 0.53
CA GLY A 126 -3.58 -4.15 -0.82
C GLY A 126 -3.25 -5.64 -0.95
N THR A 127 -2.76 -6.28 0.12
CA THR A 127 -2.59 -7.74 0.20
C THR A 127 -3.91 -8.48 0.35
N TYR A 128 -5.01 -7.80 0.67
CA TYR A 128 -6.31 -8.45 0.88
C TYR A 128 -6.77 -9.23 -0.35
N SER A 129 -7.39 -10.38 -0.10
CA SER A 129 -8.13 -11.13 -1.09
C SER A 129 -9.51 -11.50 -0.56
N ALA A 130 -10.57 -11.09 -1.25
CA ALA A 130 -11.93 -11.55 -0.91
C ALA A 130 -12.15 -13.03 -1.29
N VAL A 131 -11.38 -13.55 -2.26
CA VAL A 131 -11.43 -14.95 -2.69
C VAL A 131 -10.88 -15.90 -1.62
N TYR A 132 -9.77 -15.52 -0.99
CA TYR A 132 -9.12 -16.35 0.04
C TYR A 132 -9.52 -15.96 1.47
N GLY A 133 -10.06 -14.75 1.69
CA GLY A 133 -10.46 -14.25 3.00
C GLY A 133 -9.30 -13.86 3.93
N ASP A 134 -8.12 -13.58 3.36
CA ASP A 134 -6.87 -13.29 4.06
C ASP A 134 -6.20 -12.00 3.54
N GLY A 135 -5.14 -11.57 4.24
CA GLY A 135 -4.49 -10.27 4.02
C GLY A 135 -5.30 -9.07 4.50
N GLY A 136 -4.94 -7.87 4.05
CA GLY A 136 -5.60 -6.61 4.42
C GLY A 136 -4.81 -5.79 5.44
N LEU A 137 -5.46 -4.79 6.05
CA LEU A 137 -4.74 -3.84 6.91
C LEU A 137 -4.47 -4.43 8.31
N ASN A 138 -3.40 -5.22 8.38
CA ASN A 138 -3.04 -6.05 9.52
C ASN A 138 -1.56 -5.86 9.95
N ALA A 139 -0.83 -4.89 9.39
CA ALA A 139 0.60 -4.66 9.59
C ALA A 139 1.51 -5.86 9.24
N SER A 140 1.08 -6.77 8.35
CA SER A 140 1.93 -7.81 7.76
C SER A 140 3.12 -7.22 7.00
N ILE A 141 2.97 -5.99 6.47
CA ILE A 141 3.98 -5.31 5.66
C ILE A 141 5.36 -5.24 6.33
N GLN A 142 5.42 -5.25 7.67
CA GLN A 142 6.68 -5.28 8.43
C GLN A 142 7.57 -6.49 8.09
N TYR A 143 6.96 -7.61 7.70
CA TYR A 143 7.62 -8.85 7.25
C TYR A 143 7.90 -8.87 5.73
N GLU A 144 7.50 -7.82 5.01
CA GLU A 144 7.43 -7.78 3.55
C GLU A 144 8.24 -6.64 2.92
N LEU A 145 8.95 -5.86 3.73
CA LEU A 145 9.68 -4.65 3.29
C LEU A 145 10.84 -4.92 2.31
N ASP A 146 11.18 -6.18 2.06
CA ASP A 146 12.19 -6.64 1.09
C ASP A 146 11.57 -7.16 -0.22
N ARG A 147 10.23 -7.18 -0.36
CA ARG A 147 9.55 -7.49 -1.62
C ARG A 147 9.80 -6.37 -2.66
N PRO A 148 9.99 -6.69 -3.95
CA PRO A 148 10.20 -5.69 -5.01
C PRO A 148 9.13 -4.59 -5.04
N GLU A 149 7.85 -4.96 -4.92
CA GLU A 149 6.72 -4.03 -4.84
C GLU A 149 6.82 -3.07 -3.65
N ASN A 150 7.41 -3.51 -2.54
CA ASN A 150 7.54 -2.73 -1.31
C ASN A 150 8.84 -1.88 -1.24
N PHE A 151 9.56 -1.76 -2.36
CA PHE A 151 10.79 -0.97 -2.43
C PHE A 151 10.62 0.44 -1.85
N GLY A 152 11.55 0.84 -0.98
CA GLY A 152 11.56 2.13 -0.30
C GLY A 152 10.62 2.28 0.90
N LEU A 153 9.71 1.33 1.18
CA LEU A 153 8.74 1.41 2.28
C LEU A 153 9.32 1.20 3.67
N LYS A 154 10.57 0.71 3.79
CA LYS A 154 11.35 0.77 5.04
C LYS A 154 11.38 2.18 5.67
N ARG A 155 11.26 3.24 4.85
CA ARG A 155 11.15 4.64 5.32
C ARG A 155 9.77 5.00 5.87
N GLY A 156 8.71 4.38 5.35
CA GLY A 156 7.34 4.50 5.86
C GLY A 156 7.17 3.74 7.16
N TRP A 157 7.63 2.48 7.22
CA TRP A 157 7.55 1.67 8.44
C TRP A 157 8.23 2.34 9.65
N ARG A 158 9.40 2.97 9.45
CA ARG A 158 10.06 3.76 10.52
C ARG A 158 9.21 4.89 11.11
N LEU A 159 8.20 5.39 10.39
CA LEU A 159 7.22 6.35 10.95
C LEU A 159 6.29 5.65 11.94
N VAL A 160 5.79 4.47 11.61
CA VAL A 160 4.98 3.62 12.50
C VAL A 160 5.80 3.28 13.76
N GLU A 161 7.06 2.86 13.60
CA GLU A 161 7.95 2.57 14.72
C GLU A 161 8.19 3.79 15.62
N GLN A 162 8.38 4.98 15.03
CA GLN A 162 8.55 6.23 15.77
C GLN A 162 7.28 6.62 16.52
N VAL A 163 6.10 6.56 15.86
CA VAL A 163 4.82 6.86 16.51
C VAL A 163 4.54 5.88 17.65
N ARG A 164 4.77 4.56 17.44
CA ARG A 164 4.65 3.54 18.49
C ARG A 164 5.56 3.84 19.69
N GLY A 165 6.81 4.24 19.45
CA GLY A 165 7.72 4.69 20.50
C GLY A 165 7.23 5.93 21.24
N ASP A 166 6.69 6.89 20.49
CA ASP A 166 6.14 8.16 20.98
C ASP A 166 4.86 8.01 21.82
N LEU A 167 4.15 6.88 21.70
CA LEU A 167 2.94 6.56 22.49
C LEU A 167 3.24 5.87 23.83
N ARG A 168 4.48 5.45 24.11
CA ARG A 168 4.83 4.81 25.38
C ARG A 168 4.61 5.76 26.57
N GLY A 169 4.01 5.25 27.65
CA GLY A 169 3.61 6.03 28.82
C GLY A 169 2.44 6.99 28.58
N THR A 170 1.73 6.89 27.44
CA THR A 170 0.54 7.71 27.14
C THR A 170 -0.76 6.89 27.28
N PRO A 171 -1.94 7.53 27.39
CA PRO A 171 -3.22 6.81 27.40
C PRO A 171 -3.49 5.93 26.17
N ALA A 172 -2.73 6.09 25.09
CA ALA A 172 -2.85 5.28 23.86
C ALA A 172 -2.00 4.00 23.89
N GLU A 173 -1.09 3.84 24.86
CA GLU A 173 -0.23 2.65 24.96
C GLU A 173 -1.07 1.38 25.14
N GLY A 174 -0.79 0.35 24.34
CA GLY A 174 -1.53 -0.91 24.36
C GLY A 174 -2.96 -0.87 23.81
N LEU A 175 -3.49 0.31 23.44
CA LEU A 175 -4.83 0.46 22.84
C LEU A 175 -4.80 0.66 21.32
N VAL A 176 -3.68 1.14 20.77
CA VAL A 176 -3.50 1.39 19.33
C VAL A 176 -2.48 0.38 18.80
N THR A 177 -2.90 -0.48 17.87
CA THR A 177 -2.03 -1.54 17.32
C THR A 177 -1.15 -1.01 16.19
N ASP A 178 -0.13 -1.76 15.77
CA ASP A 178 0.69 -1.35 14.62
C ASP A 178 -0.13 -1.24 13.33
N ALA A 179 -1.15 -2.08 13.14
CA ALA A 179 -2.09 -1.99 12.02
C ALA A 179 -2.95 -0.72 12.09
N ASP A 180 -3.38 -0.31 13.29
CA ASP A 180 -4.03 0.99 13.49
C ASP A 180 -3.06 2.14 13.18
N LEU A 181 -1.79 2.03 13.57
CA LEU A 181 -0.78 3.04 13.29
C LEU A 181 -0.52 3.17 11.79
N VAL A 182 -0.45 2.07 11.03
CA VAL A 182 -0.40 2.14 9.56
C VAL A 182 -1.60 2.94 9.02
N ALA A 183 -2.83 2.64 9.46
CA ALA A 183 -4.02 3.40 9.05
C ALA A 183 -3.91 4.90 9.39
N LEU A 184 -3.44 5.21 10.60
CA LEU A 184 -3.39 6.57 11.16
C LEU A 184 -2.27 7.42 10.54
N VAL A 185 -1.10 6.85 10.19
CA VAL A 185 -0.03 7.62 9.54
C VAL A 185 -0.43 8.11 8.14
N GLY A 186 -1.19 7.31 7.38
CA GLY A 186 -1.71 7.72 6.07
C GLY A 186 -2.82 8.77 6.16
N ALA A 187 -3.77 8.62 7.08
CA ALA A 187 -4.84 9.59 7.30
C ALA A 187 -4.28 10.95 7.78
N PHE A 188 -3.27 10.92 8.66
CA PHE A 188 -2.56 12.12 9.07
C PHE A 188 -1.77 12.76 7.92
N ALA A 189 -1.15 11.96 7.05
CA ALA A 189 -0.45 12.45 5.88
C ALA A 189 -1.37 13.20 4.90
N VAL A 190 -2.57 12.68 4.65
CA VAL A 190 -3.62 13.35 3.84
C VAL A 190 -3.99 14.70 4.45
N ARG A 191 -4.38 14.73 5.73
CA ARG A 191 -4.73 15.96 6.45
C ARG A 191 -3.58 16.98 6.46
N LEU A 192 -2.35 16.54 6.74
CA LEU A 192 -1.16 17.41 6.80
C LEU A 192 -0.87 18.10 5.46
N CYS A 193 -1.23 17.45 4.35
CA CYS A 193 -1.11 17.98 3.00
C CYS A 193 -2.33 18.81 2.54
N GLY A 194 -3.33 19.02 3.39
CA GLY A 194 -4.51 19.84 3.09
C GLY A 194 -5.74 19.06 2.59
N GLY A 195 -5.68 17.72 2.61
CA GLY A 195 -6.80 16.85 2.30
C GLY A 195 -7.80 16.72 3.46
N PRO A 196 -8.82 15.85 3.30
CA PRO A 196 -9.91 15.68 4.26
C PRO A 196 -9.45 15.11 5.60
N ASP A 197 -10.26 15.36 6.64
CA ASP A 197 -10.20 14.61 7.89
C ASP A 197 -10.83 13.23 7.71
N ILE A 198 -10.06 12.17 7.97
CA ILE A 198 -10.51 10.78 7.82
C ILE A 198 -10.67 10.18 9.23
N PRO A 199 -11.90 10.02 9.75
CA PRO A 199 -12.13 9.45 11.08
C PRO A 199 -11.91 7.92 11.05
N LEU A 200 -10.94 7.45 11.84
CA LEU A 200 -10.60 6.03 11.94
C LEU A 200 -10.92 5.49 13.33
N ARG A 201 -11.45 4.26 13.34
CA ARG A 201 -11.52 3.40 14.53
C ARG A 201 -10.16 2.71 14.75
N VAL A 202 -9.96 2.20 15.97
CA VAL A 202 -8.79 1.40 16.38
C VAL A 202 -9.24 0.02 16.89
N GLY A 203 -8.28 -0.89 17.06
CA GLY A 203 -8.49 -2.28 17.43
C GLY A 203 -8.24 -3.28 16.30
N ARG A 204 -7.46 -2.93 15.27
CA ARG A 204 -7.12 -3.87 14.18
C ARG A 204 -6.23 -5.01 14.65
N PRO A 205 -6.43 -6.23 14.13
CA PRO A 205 -5.52 -7.36 14.38
C PRO A 205 -4.12 -7.05 13.82
N VAL A 206 -3.11 -7.67 14.41
CA VAL A 206 -1.73 -7.59 13.92
C VAL A 206 -1.32 -8.97 13.43
N ALA A 207 -0.86 -9.06 12.19
CA ALA A 207 -0.34 -10.29 11.60
C ALA A 207 0.94 -10.74 12.31
N THR A 208 1.16 -12.06 12.40
CA THR A 208 2.38 -12.67 12.97
C THR A 208 3.34 -13.21 11.90
N SER A 209 2.99 -12.99 10.62
CA SER A 209 3.65 -13.53 9.43
C SER A 209 3.33 -12.61 8.23
N PRO A 210 4.11 -12.65 7.14
CA PRO A 210 3.75 -11.94 5.91
C PRO A 210 2.48 -12.52 5.25
N ASP A 211 1.72 -11.69 4.57
CA ASP A 211 0.60 -12.09 3.71
C ASP A 211 1.13 -12.64 2.36
N PRO A 212 0.31 -13.36 1.56
CA PRO A 212 0.77 -13.90 0.28
C PRO A 212 1.19 -12.82 -0.74
N PRO A 213 2.32 -13.00 -1.46
CA PRO A 213 2.82 -12.03 -2.45
C PRO A 213 2.00 -12.03 -3.74
N GLY A 214 2.25 -11.05 -4.61
CA GLY A 214 1.69 -11.02 -5.98
C GLY A 214 0.23 -10.57 -6.10
N ARG A 215 -0.31 -9.93 -5.06
CA ARG A 215 -1.70 -9.42 -5.01
C ARG A 215 -1.86 -7.94 -5.35
N MET A 216 -0.75 -7.19 -5.34
CA MET A 216 -0.71 -5.75 -5.66
C MET A 216 -0.95 -5.50 -7.16
N PRO A 217 -1.58 -4.38 -7.55
CA PRO A 217 -1.67 -3.97 -8.94
C PRO A 217 -0.28 -3.58 -9.49
N GLY A 218 0.00 -3.94 -10.74
CA GLY A 218 1.25 -3.58 -11.41
C GLY A 218 1.23 -2.18 -12.01
N GLU A 219 2.40 -1.51 -12.05
CA GLU A 219 2.56 -0.15 -12.60
C GLU A 219 2.25 -0.05 -14.12
N ASN A 220 2.17 -1.20 -14.82
CA ASN A 220 1.87 -1.32 -16.25
C ASN A 220 0.54 -2.02 -16.56
N PHE A 221 -0.36 -2.16 -15.57
CA PHE A 221 -1.67 -2.77 -15.78
C PHE A 221 -2.56 -1.94 -16.72
N SER A 222 -3.36 -2.62 -17.55
CA SER A 222 -4.47 -1.98 -18.27
C SER A 222 -5.57 -1.54 -17.29
N ALA A 223 -6.46 -0.64 -17.71
CA ALA A 223 -7.61 -0.22 -16.90
C ALA A 223 -8.51 -1.41 -16.50
N GLU A 224 -8.67 -2.41 -17.37
CA GLU A 224 -9.38 -3.66 -17.05
C GLU A 224 -8.66 -4.46 -15.95
N GLN A 225 -7.33 -4.61 -16.03
CA GLN A 225 -6.54 -5.32 -15.02
C GLN A 225 -6.55 -4.59 -13.66
N LEU A 226 -6.51 -3.25 -13.66
CA LEU A 226 -6.66 -2.44 -12.45
C LEU A 226 -8.05 -2.64 -11.83
N LYS A 227 -9.12 -2.49 -12.61
CA LYS A 227 -10.50 -2.69 -12.14
C LYS A 227 -10.70 -4.11 -11.60
N ALA A 228 -10.18 -5.14 -12.28
CA ALA A 228 -10.26 -6.52 -11.79
C ALA A 228 -9.52 -6.72 -10.45
N ASN A 229 -8.32 -6.15 -10.29
CA ASN A 229 -7.54 -6.26 -9.05
C ASN A 229 -8.20 -5.56 -7.86
N PHE A 230 -8.85 -4.41 -8.09
CA PHE A 230 -9.60 -3.67 -7.08
C PHE A 230 -10.97 -4.29 -6.78
N ALA A 231 -11.68 -4.81 -7.79
CA ALA A 231 -12.94 -5.52 -7.62
C ALA A 231 -12.78 -6.82 -6.79
N GLU A 232 -11.65 -7.52 -6.94
CA GLU A 232 -11.29 -8.67 -6.12
C GLU A 232 -11.13 -8.31 -4.62
N LYS A 233 -10.86 -7.04 -4.29
CA LYS A 233 -10.84 -6.49 -2.93
C LYS A 233 -12.16 -5.83 -2.51
N GLY A 234 -13.20 -5.94 -3.34
CA GLY A 234 -14.53 -5.39 -3.10
C GLY A 234 -14.70 -3.91 -3.46
N PHE A 235 -13.80 -3.30 -4.24
CA PHE A 235 -13.93 -1.92 -4.70
C PHE A 235 -14.59 -1.81 -6.08
N SER A 236 -15.43 -0.79 -6.21
CA SER A 236 -15.94 -0.29 -7.50
C SER A 236 -14.88 0.53 -8.26
N ALA A 237 -15.11 0.75 -9.56
CA ALA A 237 -14.28 1.65 -10.36
C ALA A 237 -14.23 3.09 -9.79
N GLN A 238 -15.33 3.59 -9.19
CA GLN A 238 -15.36 4.89 -8.52
C GLN A 238 -14.38 4.95 -7.34
N GLU A 239 -14.37 3.92 -6.49
CA GLU A 239 -13.50 3.84 -5.31
C GLU A 239 -12.03 3.65 -5.70
N MET A 240 -11.76 2.86 -6.75
CA MET A 240 -10.44 2.76 -7.36
C MET A 240 -9.94 4.13 -7.84
N VAL A 241 -10.72 4.83 -8.66
CA VAL A 241 -10.37 6.16 -9.19
C VAL A 241 -10.22 7.19 -8.06
N ALA A 242 -11.03 7.11 -7.00
CA ALA A 242 -10.85 7.93 -5.80
C ALA A 242 -9.49 7.63 -5.15
N LEU A 243 -9.19 6.37 -4.81
CA LEU A 243 -7.94 5.99 -4.16
C LEU A 243 -6.69 6.34 -4.99
N SER A 244 -6.74 6.23 -6.32
CA SER A 244 -5.66 6.65 -7.22
C SER A 244 -5.31 8.15 -7.10
N GLY A 245 -6.24 9.00 -6.63
CA GLY A 245 -5.98 10.40 -6.32
C GLY A 245 -4.86 10.63 -5.29
N ALA A 246 -4.51 9.61 -4.50
CA ALA A 246 -3.32 9.61 -3.66
C ALA A 246 -2.02 9.91 -4.42
N HIS A 247 -1.96 9.63 -5.74
CA HIS A 247 -0.81 9.93 -6.59
C HIS A 247 -0.53 11.43 -6.79
N THR A 248 -1.43 12.34 -6.38
CA THR A 248 -1.10 13.77 -6.30
C THR A 248 0.08 14.04 -5.33
N LEU A 249 0.25 13.20 -4.30
CA LEU A 249 1.37 13.31 -3.36
C LEU A 249 2.66 12.63 -3.85
N GLY A 250 3.78 13.32 -3.63
CA GLY A 250 5.12 12.80 -3.87
C GLY A 250 5.58 12.92 -5.32
N SER A 251 6.54 12.07 -5.69
CA SER A 251 7.36 12.25 -6.89
C SER A 251 6.77 11.64 -8.18
N LYS A 252 5.45 11.54 -8.29
CA LYS A 252 4.78 11.11 -9.55
C LYS A 252 4.55 12.28 -10.52
N GLY A 253 4.87 13.53 -10.13
CA GLY A 253 4.96 14.66 -11.04
C GLY A 253 3.63 15.30 -11.44
N PHE A 254 2.52 14.94 -10.79
CA PHE A 254 1.19 15.49 -11.11
C PHE A 254 0.99 16.93 -10.62
N GLY A 255 1.59 17.35 -9.50
CA GLY A 255 1.41 18.68 -8.91
C GLY A 255 2.44 19.04 -7.84
N ASP A 256 2.05 19.84 -6.84
CA ASP A 256 2.87 20.05 -5.63
C ASP A 256 2.96 18.72 -4.85
N PRO A 257 4.16 18.13 -4.68
CA PRO A 257 4.34 16.81 -4.06
C PRO A 257 3.92 16.76 -2.58
N THR A 258 3.53 17.88 -1.98
CA THR A 258 3.10 18.03 -0.59
C THR A 258 1.74 18.69 -0.41
N ARG A 259 0.95 18.81 -1.48
CA ARG A 259 -0.46 19.25 -1.47
C ARG A 259 -1.37 18.09 -1.85
N PHE A 260 -2.37 17.81 -1.03
CA PHE A 260 -3.40 16.82 -1.35
C PHE A 260 -4.59 17.59 -1.93
N ASP A 261 -4.77 17.48 -3.24
CA ASP A 261 -5.74 18.21 -4.05
C ASP A 261 -6.19 17.35 -5.25
N ASN A 262 -7.03 17.89 -6.13
CA ASN A 262 -7.50 17.19 -7.32
C ASN A 262 -6.58 17.35 -8.56
N GLU A 263 -5.33 17.83 -8.43
CA GLU A 263 -4.46 18.07 -9.57
C GLU A 263 -4.10 16.77 -10.32
N TYR A 264 -4.11 15.62 -9.64
CA TYR A 264 -4.05 14.30 -10.28
C TYR A 264 -5.07 14.16 -11.43
N TYR A 265 -6.34 14.45 -11.17
CA TYR A 265 -7.42 14.30 -12.16
C TYR A 265 -7.33 15.35 -13.27
N LEU A 266 -6.97 16.59 -12.91
CA LEU A 266 -6.73 17.66 -13.87
C LEU A 266 -5.58 17.30 -14.83
N ALA A 267 -4.51 16.71 -14.31
CA ALA A 267 -3.39 16.22 -15.11
C ALA A 267 -3.77 14.99 -15.95
N LEU A 268 -4.61 14.05 -15.44
CA LEU A 268 -5.12 12.94 -16.25
C LEU A 268 -5.90 13.41 -17.48
N LEU A 269 -6.70 14.48 -17.35
CA LEU A 269 -7.44 15.06 -18.49
C LEU A 269 -6.53 15.83 -19.46
N ARG A 270 -5.50 16.52 -18.95
CA ARG A 270 -4.50 17.24 -19.77
C ARG A 270 -3.52 16.31 -20.48
N ARG A 271 -3.27 15.11 -19.95
CA ARG A 271 -2.34 14.09 -20.48
C ARG A 271 -0.94 14.64 -20.77
N PRO A 272 -0.26 15.29 -19.80
CA PRO A 272 0.99 15.99 -20.04
C PRO A 272 2.08 15.08 -20.64
N TRP A 273 2.07 13.79 -20.30
CA TRP A 273 2.99 12.77 -20.83
C TRP A 273 2.97 12.59 -22.36
N ASN A 274 1.94 13.10 -23.05
CA ASN A 274 1.86 13.10 -24.51
C ASN A 274 2.57 14.31 -25.16
N ASN A 275 3.17 15.23 -24.39
CA ASN A 275 3.84 16.42 -24.94
C ASN A 275 5.21 16.06 -25.56
N PRO A 276 5.38 16.13 -26.90
CA PRO A 276 6.65 15.78 -27.54
C PRO A 276 7.76 16.82 -27.33
N ASN A 277 7.43 18.01 -26.83
CA ASN A 277 8.38 19.11 -26.62
C ASN A 277 8.96 19.16 -25.21
N ASP A 278 8.57 18.24 -24.31
CA ASP A 278 9.09 18.12 -22.96
C ASP A 278 9.64 16.70 -22.77
N SER A 279 10.96 16.58 -22.65
CA SER A 279 11.64 15.30 -22.48
C SER A 279 11.39 14.62 -21.14
N MET A 280 10.88 15.35 -20.14
CA MET A 280 10.52 14.83 -18.81
C MET A 280 9.03 14.47 -18.73
N ALA A 281 8.20 14.86 -19.70
CA ALA A 281 6.75 14.64 -19.67
C ALA A 281 6.37 13.16 -19.48
N SER A 282 7.08 12.24 -20.13
CA SER A 282 6.88 10.80 -20.02
C SER A 282 7.18 10.21 -18.63
N MET A 283 7.78 11.00 -17.73
CA MET A 283 8.02 10.62 -16.32
C MET A 283 6.88 11.05 -15.38
N ILE A 284 5.87 11.77 -15.89
CA ILE A 284 4.69 12.17 -15.10
C ILE A 284 3.70 11.00 -15.07
N GLY A 285 3.38 10.52 -13.86
CA GLY A 285 2.50 9.39 -13.63
C GLY A 285 3.12 8.02 -13.90
N LEU A 286 2.31 6.99 -13.72
CA LEU A 286 2.59 5.62 -14.15
C LEU A 286 1.86 5.28 -15.45
N PRO A 287 2.33 4.29 -16.23
CA PRO A 287 1.55 3.75 -17.36
C PRO A 287 0.14 3.29 -16.94
N SER A 288 -0.02 2.76 -15.73
CA SER A 288 -1.32 2.44 -15.12
C SER A 288 -2.21 3.66 -14.82
N ASP A 289 -1.64 4.84 -14.58
CA ASP A 289 -2.41 6.10 -14.50
C ASP A 289 -2.86 6.55 -15.90
N HIS A 290 -1.96 6.43 -16.90
CA HIS A 290 -2.17 6.96 -18.25
C HIS A 290 -3.36 6.34 -18.99
N VAL A 291 -3.72 5.10 -18.66
CA VAL A 291 -4.83 4.35 -19.28
C VAL A 291 -6.20 4.66 -18.67
N LEU A 292 -6.26 5.21 -17.46
CA LEU A 292 -7.54 5.50 -16.79
C LEU A 292 -8.42 6.53 -17.52
N PRO A 293 -7.92 7.66 -18.06
CA PRO A 293 -8.76 8.61 -18.80
C PRO A 293 -9.21 8.11 -20.19
N ASP A 294 -8.77 6.93 -20.64
CA ASP A 294 -9.26 6.26 -21.86
C ASP A 294 -10.33 5.19 -21.56
N ASP A 295 -10.50 4.78 -20.30
CA ASP A 295 -11.51 3.80 -19.91
C ASP A 295 -12.89 4.46 -19.68
N PRO A 296 -13.96 4.00 -20.36
CA PRO A 296 -15.26 4.66 -20.34
C PRO A 296 -15.99 4.56 -18.98
N GLU A 297 -15.58 3.65 -18.10
CA GLU A 297 -16.12 3.53 -16.74
C GLU A 297 -15.38 4.44 -15.76
N CYS A 298 -14.07 4.64 -15.96
CA CYS A 298 -13.23 5.50 -15.11
C CYS A 298 -13.39 6.99 -15.44
N LEU A 299 -13.48 7.34 -16.73
CA LEU A 299 -13.47 8.73 -17.21
C LEU A 299 -14.54 9.64 -16.56
N PRO A 300 -15.81 9.22 -16.35
CA PRO A 300 -16.81 10.07 -15.70
C PRO A 300 -16.44 10.46 -14.26
N TYR A 301 -15.78 9.56 -13.51
CA TYR A 301 -15.30 9.85 -12.15
C TYR A 301 -14.09 10.79 -12.18
N ILE A 302 -13.17 10.61 -13.14
CA ILE A 302 -12.03 11.51 -13.35
C ILE A 302 -12.51 12.93 -13.66
N GLN A 303 -13.48 13.08 -14.57
CA GLN A 303 -14.09 14.36 -14.91
C GLN A 303 -14.74 15.02 -13.67
N ARG A 304 -15.58 14.27 -12.95
CA ARG A 304 -16.22 14.75 -11.73
C ARG A 304 -15.21 15.25 -10.69
N TYR A 305 -14.15 14.49 -10.42
CA TYR A 305 -13.16 14.86 -9.41
C TYR A 305 -12.23 16.00 -9.87
N ALA A 306 -12.01 16.17 -11.17
CA ALA A 306 -11.32 17.33 -11.73
C ALA A 306 -12.14 18.62 -11.60
N GLU A 307 -13.48 18.53 -11.72
CA GLU A 307 -14.41 19.65 -11.55
C GLU A 307 -14.73 19.97 -10.09
N ASP A 308 -14.81 18.95 -9.23
CA ASP A 308 -15.23 19.03 -7.83
C ASP A 308 -14.24 18.32 -6.89
N GLN A 309 -13.35 19.12 -6.28
CA GLN A 309 -12.37 18.64 -5.29
C GLN A 309 -13.05 18.15 -3.99
N ASP A 310 -14.21 18.71 -3.61
CA ASP A 310 -14.90 18.33 -2.38
C ASP A 310 -15.59 16.96 -2.55
N ALA A 311 -16.13 16.67 -3.74
CA ALA A 311 -16.56 15.31 -4.10
C ALA A 311 -15.41 14.31 -4.07
N PHE A 312 -14.24 14.66 -4.62
CA PHE A 312 -13.03 13.83 -4.50
C PHE A 312 -12.68 13.56 -3.04
N PHE A 313 -12.60 14.60 -2.20
CA PHE A 313 -12.26 14.47 -0.79
C PHE A 313 -13.27 13.59 -0.02
N ALA A 314 -14.56 13.77 -0.29
CA ALA A 314 -15.62 12.99 0.33
C ALA A 314 -15.55 11.50 -0.04
N ASP A 315 -15.33 11.18 -1.31
CA ASP A 315 -15.29 9.80 -1.79
C ASP A 315 -13.94 9.12 -1.50
N PHE A 316 -12.83 9.85 -1.54
CA PHE A 316 -11.52 9.38 -1.06
C PHE A 316 -11.58 9.00 0.43
N SER A 317 -12.19 9.84 1.28
CA SER A 317 -12.30 9.53 2.71
C SER A 317 -13.08 8.24 2.96
N LYS A 318 -14.15 7.98 2.20
CA LYS A 318 -14.94 6.72 2.31
C LYS A 318 -14.11 5.53 1.84
N ALA A 319 -13.52 5.62 0.65
CA ALA A 319 -12.72 4.54 0.07
C ALA A 319 -11.48 4.21 0.93
N TYR A 320 -10.88 5.21 1.58
CA TYR A 320 -9.80 5.03 2.54
C TYR A 320 -10.24 4.32 3.82
N ILE A 321 -11.41 4.66 4.38
CA ILE A 321 -11.98 3.96 5.54
C ILE A 321 -12.23 2.48 5.20
N LYS A 322 -12.78 2.20 4.01
CA LYS A 322 -12.99 0.85 3.49
C LYS A 322 -11.67 0.09 3.29
N LEU A 323 -10.69 0.70 2.60
CA LEU A 323 -9.33 0.16 2.43
C LEU A 323 -8.68 -0.19 3.77
N THR A 324 -8.80 0.70 4.75
CA THR A 324 -8.26 0.47 6.11
C THR A 324 -9.17 -0.38 6.99
N SER A 325 -10.19 -1.03 6.44
CA SER A 325 -11.05 -2.03 7.11
C SER A 325 -10.96 -3.42 6.45
N LEU A 326 -10.25 -3.57 5.32
CA LEU A 326 -10.03 -4.85 4.66
C LEU A 326 -9.32 -5.85 5.59
N GLY A 327 -9.79 -7.10 5.58
CA GLY A 327 -9.24 -8.17 6.42
C GLY A 327 -9.59 -8.10 7.91
N VAL A 328 -10.38 -7.12 8.35
CA VAL A 328 -10.67 -6.90 9.79
C VAL A 328 -12.03 -7.51 10.17
N PRO A 329 -12.10 -8.60 10.96
CA PRO A 329 -13.36 -9.28 11.26
C PRO A 329 -14.36 -8.39 12.01
N GLY A 330 -15.61 -8.37 11.53
CA GLY A 330 -16.69 -7.59 12.14
C GLY A 330 -16.63 -6.07 11.87
N TRP A 331 -15.65 -5.60 11.10
CA TRP A 331 -15.66 -4.24 10.55
C TRP A 331 -16.30 -4.35 9.16
N ALA A 332 -17.55 -3.91 9.02
CA ALA A 332 -18.20 -3.86 7.72
C ALA A 332 -17.46 -2.89 6.80
N ALA A 333 -17.18 -3.35 5.58
CA ALA A 333 -16.58 -2.59 4.48
C ALA A 333 -17.62 -1.69 3.77
#